data_AF-A0A2H3IHN5-F1
#
_entry.id   AF-A0A2H3IHN5-F1
#
_cell.length_a   1.000
_cell.length_b   1.000
_cell.length_c   1.000
_cell.angle_alpha   90.00
_cell.angle_beta   90.00
_cell.angle_gamma   90.00
#
_symmetry.space_group_name_H-M   'P 1'
#
loop_
_entity.id
_entity.type
_entity.pdbx_description
1 polymer ?
#
loop_
_entity_poly.entity_id
_entity_poly.type
_entity_poly.pdbx_seq_one_letter_code
_entity_poly.pdbx_strand_id
1 'polypeptide(L)'
;MQKTAKTQDANPIGEASKKSYRKKYYGPYYNPVMPQPAAKQEFVGDACTLGRGAAAVLLQIAFKGVGLGVAVHDRFTVQPVEHARGSIIYIFAMAFGTEAERRIVTDATHHEHSRAEVPVTVNDVDLRLWVAATIYWSLLTGYEEVLGKLDSQTANQVYKEFSIMATGLRVPLPPADRLAFREYWDKTVSELWDDR
;
A
#
# COMPACT_ATOMS: atom_id res chain seq x y z
N MET A 1 -52.38 -20.15 -34.35
CA MET A 1 -51.75 -21.45 -34.06
C MET A 1 -50.24 -21.29 -34.19
N GLN A 2 -49.53 -21.81 -33.19
CA GLN A 2 -48.11 -22.23 -33.13
C GLN A 2 -46.94 -21.22 -33.17
N LYS A 3 -46.13 -21.35 -32.09
CA LYS A 3 -44.78 -20.84 -31.83
C LYS A 3 -43.75 -21.48 -32.75
N THR A 4 -42.64 -20.76 -33.01
CA THR A 4 -41.29 -21.36 -33.00
C THR A 4 -40.21 -20.31 -32.74
N ALA A 5 -39.42 -20.55 -31.70
CA ALA A 5 -38.15 -19.88 -31.41
C ALA A 5 -37.02 -20.49 -32.27
N LYS A 6 -36.05 -19.67 -32.67
CA LYS A 6 -34.68 -20.09 -33.05
C LYS A 6 -33.70 -19.01 -32.58
N THR A 7 -32.96 -19.26 -31.50
CA THR A 7 -31.61 -19.83 -31.40
C THR A 7 -30.49 -18.80 -31.64
N GLN A 8 -29.74 -18.61 -30.56
CA GLN A 8 -28.49 -17.91 -30.34
C GLN A 8 -27.34 -18.69 -30.98
N ASP A 9 -26.37 -18.00 -31.60
CA ASP A 9 -24.98 -18.40 -31.92
C ASP A 9 -24.46 -17.43 -33.01
N ALA A 10 -23.23 -16.93 -33.08
CA ALA A 10 -22.03 -17.00 -32.26
C ALA A 10 -21.17 -15.78 -32.70
N ASN A 11 -20.49 -15.10 -31.78
CA ASN A 11 -19.52 -14.06 -32.14
C ASN A 11 -18.19 -14.73 -32.53
N PRO A 12 -17.68 -14.56 -33.76
CA PRO A 12 -16.56 -15.33 -34.29
C PRO A 12 -15.23 -14.62 -33.98
N ILE A 13 -14.72 -14.73 -32.76
CA ILE A 13 -13.29 -14.42 -32.50
C ILE A 13 -12.74 -15.49 -31.54
N GLY A 14 -12.68 -16.72 -32.05
CA GLY A 14 -11.74 -17.73 -31.58
C GLY A 14 -10.44 -17.65 -32.37
N GLU A 15 -9.34 -17.99 -31.70
CA GLU A 15 -8.16 -18.69 -32.24
C GLU A 15 -6.90 -17.94 -32.65
N ALA A 16 -6.89 -16.64 -32.92
CA ALA A 16 -5.64 -15.97 -33.33
C ALA A 16 -4.97 -15.20 -32.17
N SER A 17 -4.21 -15.90 -31.32
CA SER A 17 -2.95 -15.44 -30.67
C SER A 17 -2.58 -16.27 -29.43
N LYS A 18 -2.63 -17.60 -29.54
CA LYS A 18 -1.93 -18.51 -28.61
C LYS A 18 -0.47 -18.66 -29.07
N LYS A 19 0.37 -17.63 -28.95
CA LYS A 19 1.85 -17.77 -29.07
C LYS A 19 2.56 -16.47 -28.71
N SER A 20 2.91 -16.35 -27.42
CA SER A 20 4.20 -15.80 -26.94
C SER A 20 4.08 -15.59 -25.42
N TYR A 21 4.05 -16.68 -24.66
CA TYR A 21 4.35 -16.61 -23.23
C TYR A 21 5.85 -16.35 -23.08
N ARG A 22 6.25 -15.09 -23.28
CA ARG A 22 7.61 -14.62 -23.03
C ARG A 22 7.84 -14.66 -21.52
N LYS A 23 8.65 -15.62 -21.10
CA LYS A 23 9.24 -15.80 -19.77
C LYS A 23 9.73 -14.44 -19.24
N LYS A 24 8.97 -13.80 -18.34
CA LYS A 24 9.33 -12.54 -17.68
C LYS A 24 10.03 -12.90 -16.38
N TYR A 25 11.27 -12.44 -16.22
CA TYR A 25 12.03 -12.54 -14.98
C TYR A 25 11.25 -11.80 -13.87
N TYR A 26 10.86 -12.52 -12.82
CA TYR A 26 10.26 -11.94 -11.60
C TYR A 26 11.39 -11.80 -10.57
N GLY A 27 11.58 -10.60 -10.01
CA GLY A 27 12.53 -10.38 -8.93
C GLY A 27 12.15 -11.18 -7.67
N PRO A 28 13.09 -11.42 -6.74
CA PRO A 28 12.94 -12.36 -5.63
C PRO A 28 11.90 -11.97 -4.56
N TYR A 29 11.21 -10.84 -4.70
CA TYR A 29 10.31 -10.26 -3.69
C TYR A 29 8.82 -10.34 -4.04
N TYR A 30 8.42 -11.13 -5.05
CA TYR A 30 7.02 -11.20 -5.50
C TYR A 30 6.46 -12.62 -5.40
N ASN A 31 5.35 -12.79 -4.67
CA ASN A 31 4.53 -14.01 -4.65
C ASN A 31 3.04 -13.65 -4.82
N PRO A 32 2.35 -14.09 -5.90
CA PRO A 32 0.99 -13.69 -6.20
C PRO A 32 -0.08 -14.66 -5.68
N VAL A 33 -1.26 -14.08 -5.41
CA VAL A 33 -2.57 -14.69 -5.13
C VAL A 33 -2.82 -15.14 -3.69
N MET A 34 -3.43 -14.25 -2.91
CA MET A 34 -4.19 -14.61 -1.70
C MET A 34 -5.65 -14.91 -2.11
N PRO A 35 -6.31 -15.95 -1.56
CA PRO A 35 -7.70 -16.26 -1.87
C PRO A 35 -8.66 -15.15 -1.43
N GLN A 36 -9.77 -14.97 -2.17
CA GLN A 36 -10.76 -13.92 -1.98
C GLN A 36 -11.98 -14.36 -1.14
N PRO A 37 -12.57 -13.47 -0.32
CA PRO A 37 -12.00 -12.18 0.05
C PRO A 37 -10.89 -12.40 1.08
N ALA A 38 -9.72 -11.86 0.78
CA ALA A 38 -8.61 -11.85 1.74
C ALA A 38 -8.93 -10.86 2.88
N ALA A 39 -8.50 -11.12 4.11
CA ALA A 39 -8.88 -10.33 5.28
C ALA A 39 -8.55 -8.83 5.16
N LYS A 40 -7.50 -8.47 4.41
CA LYS A 40 -7.15 -7.08 4.07
C LYS A 40 -8.24 -6.36 3.29
N GLN A 41 -8.96 -7.05 2.41
CA GLN A 41 -9.99 -6.41 1.58
C GLN A 41 -11.23 -6.05 2.39
N GLU A 42 -11.64 -6.93 3.29
CA GLU A 42 -12.70 -6.63 4.24
C GLU A 42 -12.30 -5.46 5.14
N PHE A 43 -11.09 -5.51 5.70
CA PHE A 43 -10.53 -4.46 6.54
C PHE A 43 -10.40 -3.10 5.83
N VAL A 44 -9.76 -3.02 4.66
CA VAL A 44 -9.56 -1.76 3.91
C VAL A 44 -10.86 -1.24 3.31
N GLY A 45 -11.84 -2.12 3.06
CA GLY A 45 -13.13 -1.76 2.50
C GLY A 45 -13.95 -0.83 3.42
N ASP A 46 -13.66 -0.86 4.71
CA ASP A 46 -14.30 0.00 5.69
C ASP A 46 -13.73 1.42 5.64
N ALA A 47 -14.59 2.39 5.33
CA ALA A 47 -14.22 3.80 5.18
C ALA A 47 -13.53 4.39 6.43
N CYS A 48 -13.79 3.82 7.62
CA CYS A 48 -13.17 4.25 8.87
C CYS A 48 -11.65 4.07 8.89
N THR A 49 -11.10 3.15 8.09
CA THR A 49 -9.64 2.96 7.97
C THR A 49 -8.92 4.23 7.54
N LEU A 50 -9.56 5.09 6.74
CA LEU A 50 -8.97 6.36 6.28
C LEU A 50 -9.05 7.49 7.32
N GLY A 51 -9.76 7.28 8.44
CA GLY A 51 -10.02 8.32 9.45
C GLY A 51 -8.77 8.90 10.12
N ARG A 52 -7.64 8.17 10.07
CA ARG A 52 -6.35 8.59 10.64
C ARG A 52 -5.32 9.02 9.60
N GLY A 53 -5.71 9.19 8.33
CA GLY A 53 -4.80 9.55 7.24
C GLY A 53 -4.02 10.85 7.50
N ALA A 54 -4.67 11.90 8.01
CA ALA A 54 -3.99 13.16 8.35
C ALA A 54 -2.94 12.99 9.46
N ALA A 55 -3.23 12.16 10.48
CA ALA A 55 -2.26 11.85 11.53
C ALA A 55 -1.05 11.07 10.98
N ALA A 56 -1.28 10.14 10.04
CA ALA A 56 -0.21 9.42 9.36
C ALA A 56 0.75 10.39 8.65
N VAL A 57 0.21 11.37 7.93
CA VAL A 57 1.00 12.40 7.23
C VAL A 57 1.84 13.22 8.21
N LEU A 58 1.27 13.64 9.34
CA LEU A 58 2.00 14.39 10.37
C LEU A 58 3.16 13.56 10.96
N LEU A 59 2.93 12.28 11.23
CA LEU A 59 3.98 11.37 11.70
C LEU A 59 5.07 11.14 10.65
N GLN A 60 4.71 11.07 9.36
CA GLN A 60 5.66 10.95 8.26
C GLN A 60 6.57 12.17 8.20
N ILE A 61 6.03 13.39 8.16
CA ILE A 61 6.85 14.62 8.06
C ILE A 61 7.66 14.93 9.33
N ALA A 62 7.22 14.43 10.49
CA ALA A 62 7.98 14.55 11.74
C ALA A 62 9.31 13.78 11.68
N PHE A 63 9.41 12.74 10.87
CA PHE A 63 10.66 12.02 10.66
C PHE A 63 11.59 12.85 9.77
N LYS A 64 12.69 13.35 10.34
CA LYS A 64 13.59 14.35 9.73
C LYS A 64 13.92 14.09 8.27
N GLY A 65 14.28 12.85 7.91
CA GLY A 65 14.62 12.52 6.52
C GLY A 65 13.44 12.61 5.55
N VAL A 66 12.23 12.25 6.00
CA VAL A 66 10.99 12.40 5.20
C VAL A 66 10.61 13.87 5.12
N GLY A 67 10.64 14.59 6.24
CA GLY A 67 10.36 16.02 6.30
C GLY A 67 11.29 16.85 5.40
N LEU A 68 12.59 16.52 5.34
CA LEU A 68 13.53 17.12 4.41
C LEU A 68 13.19 16.81 2.95
N GLY A 69 12.87 15.55 2.63
CA GLY A 69 12.45 15.16 1.29
C GLY A 69 11.19 15.91 0.84
N VAL A 70 10.23 16.12 1.75
CA VAL A 70 9.03 16.92 1.52
C VAL A 70 9.35 18.41 1.35
N ALA A 71 10.22 18.98 2.19
CA ALA A 71 10.57 20.39 2.13
C ALA A 71 11.33 20.79 0.85
N VAL A 72 12.11 19.87 0.29
CA VAL A 72 12.78 20.05 -1.01
C VAL A 72 11.78 19.99 -2.18
N HIS A 73 10.58 19.43 -1.96
CA HIS A 73 9.54 19.26 -2.98
C HIS A 73 8.38 20.23 -2.81
N ASP A 74 8.37 21.27 -3.66
CA ASP A 74 7.27 22.24 -3.76
C ASP A 74 5.91 21.56 -4.03
N ARG A 75 5.89 20.39 -4.66
CA ARG A 75 4.64 19.71 -5.04
C ARG A 75 3.83 19.19 -3.83
N PHE A 76 4.47 18.80 -2.73
CA PHE A 76 3.72 18.33 -1.55
C PHE A 76 3.01 19.49 -0.84
N THR A 77 3.70 20.63 -0.69
CA THR A 77 3.16 21.82 -0.05
C THR A 77 2.17 22.57 -0.95
N VAL A 78 2.37 22.54 -2.27
CA VAL A 78 1.50 23.20 -3.25
C VAL A 78 0.28 22.36 -3.64
N GLN A 79 0.37 21.02 -3.63
CA GLN A 79 -0.71 20.12 -4.02
C GLN A 79 -0.99 19.01 -2.97
N PRO A 80 -1.29 19.37 -1.71
CA PRO A 80 -1.47 18.40 -0.63
C PRO A 80 -2.64 17.43 -0.86
N VAL A 81 -3.71 17.90 -1.51
CA VAL A 81 -4.87 17.06 -1.86
C VAL A 81 -4.51 15.99 -2.89
N GLU A 82 -3.72 16.36 -3.90
CA GLU A 82 -3.26 15.42 -4.93
C GLU A 82 -2.29 14.39 -4.35
N HIS A 83 -1.43 14.80 -3.41
CA HIS A 83 -0.55 13.89 -2.70
C HIS A 83 -1.35 12.89 -1.83
N ALA A 84 -2.34 13.37 -1.09
CA ALA A 84 -3.25 12.51 -0.32
C ALA A 84 -4.03 11.54 -1.25
N ARG A 85 -4.53 12.03 -2.38
CA ARG A 85 -5.22 11.22 -3.39
C ARG A 85 -4.32 10.10 -3.93
N GLY A 86 -3.05 10.40 -4.23
CA GLY A 86 -2.08 9.40 -4.67
C GLY A 86 -1.86 8.29 -3.65
N SER A 87 -1.76 8.65 -2.37
CA SER A 87 -1.61 7.68 -1.27
C SER A 87 -2.86 6.79 -1.11
N ILE A 88 -4.06 7.36 -1.22
CA ILE A 88 -5.31 6.59 -1.17
C ILE A 88 -5.40 5.63 -2.37
N ILE A 89 -5.11 6.10 -3.59
CA ILE A 89 -5.09 5.25 -4.79
C ILE A 89 -4.11 4.09 -4.61
N TYR A 90 -2.93 4.35 -4.04
CA TYR A 90 -1.95 3.32 -3.70
C TYR A 90 -2.53 2.24 -2.77
N ILE A 91 -3.12 2.64 -1.64
CA ILE A 91 -3.70 1.72 -0.66
C ILE A 91 -4.78 0.85 -1.31
N PHE A 92 -5.72 1.45 -2.05
CA PHE A 92 -6.81 0.72 -2.70
C PHE A 92 -6.31 -0.20 -3.82
N ALA A 93 -5.36 0.24 -4.65
CA ALA A 93 -4.78 -0.61 -5.68
C ALA A 93 -4.05 -1.81 -5.07
N MET A 94 -3.32 -1.62 -3.96
CA MET A 94 -2.63 -2.70 -3.27
C MET A 94 -3.58 -3.66 -2.54
N ALA A 95 -4.75 -3.18 -2.10
CA ALA A 95 -5.79 -3.99 -1.46
C ALA A 95 -6.63 -4.77 -2.48
N PHE A 96 -7.19 -4.07 -3.47
CA PHE A 96 -8.25 -4.57 -4.37
C PHE A 96 -7.81 -4.73 -5.82
N GLY A 97 -6.77 -4.02 -6.24
CA GLY A 97 -6.34 -3.99 -7.64
C GLY A 97 -5.80 -5.33 -8.14
N THR A 98 -5.94 -5.52 -9.44
CA THR A 98 -5.28 -6.57 -10.23
C THR A 98 -3.75 -6.40 -10.20
N GLU A 99 -3.03 -7.42 -10.66
CA GLU A 99 -1.57 -7.32 -10.80
C GLU A 99 -1.13 -6.16 -11.71
N ALA A 100 -1.86 -5.90 -12.79
CA ALA A 100 -1.56 -4.81 -13.71
C ALA A 100 -1.75 -3.43 -13.04
N GLU A 101 -2.86 -3.24 -12.32
CA GLU A 101 -3.15 -1.99 -11.62
C GLU A 101 -2.14 -1.74 -10.48
N ARG A 102 -1.79 -2.77 -9.71
CA ARG A 102 -0.74 -2.65 -8.68
C ARG A 102 0.57 -2.19 -9.27
N ARG A 103 0.99 -2.76 -10.41
CA ARG A 103 2.22 -2.35 -11.12
C ARG A 103 2.17 -0.89 -11.54
N ILE A 104 1.09 -0.46 -12.18
CA ILE A 104 0.91 0.93 -12.63
C ILE A 104 1.06 1.89 -11.46
N VAL A 105 0.40 1.60 -10.34
CA VAL A 105 0.40 2.48 -9.18
C VAL A 105 1.76 2.44 -8.45
N THR A 106 2.40 1.27 -8.31
CA THR A 106 3.75 1.20 -7.74
C THR A 106 4.78 1.94 -8.59
N ASP A 107 4.71 1.84 -9.91
CA ASP A 107 5.63 2.53 -10.82
C ASP A 107 5.44 4.05 -10.74
N ALA A 108 4.19 4.52 -10.69
CA ALA A 108 3.87 5.93 -10.49
C ALA A 108 4.39 6.43 -9.14
N THR A 109 4.18 5.68 -8.05
CA THR A 109 4.73 6.01 -6.72
C THR A 109 6.26 6.08 -6.73
N HIS A 110 6.94 5.14 -7.39
CA HIS A 110 8.40 5.15 -7.50
C HIS A 110 8.90 6.35 -8.30
N HIS A 111 8.22 6.73 -9.38
CA HIS A 111 8.57 7.91 -10.17
C HIS A 111 8.40 9.22 -9.38
N GLU A 112 7.34 9.34 -8.58
CA GLU A 112 7.14 10.50 -7.72
C GLU A 112 8.20 10.56 -6.61
N HIS A 113 8.50 9.43 -5.96
CA HIS A 113 9.54 9.37 -4.92
C HIS A 113 10.96 9.57 -5.48
N SER A 114 11.26 9.17 -6.71
CA SER A 114 12.60 9.38 -7.30
C SER A 114 12.90 10.86 -7.57
N ARG A 115 11.88 11.70 -7.67
CA ARG A 115 12.07 13.16 -7.80
C ARG A 115 12.45 13.77 -6.45
N ALA A 116 12.06 13.15 -5.34
CA ALA A 116 12.49 13.47 -3.98
C ALA A 116 13.96 13.12 -3.78
N GLU A 117 14.86 14.00 -4.25
CA GLU A 117 16.28 13.97 -3.89
C GLU A 117 16.42 14.20 -2.37
N VAL A 118 16.46 13.11 -1.61
CA VAL A 118 16.79 13.15 -0.19
C VAL A 118 18.32 13.24 -0.07
N PRO A 119 18.88 14.07 0.83
CA PRO A 119 20.33 14.12 1.04
C PRO A 119 20.91 12.73 1.30
N VAL A 120 22.07 12.45 0.69
CA VAL A 120 22.79 11.16 0.66
C VAL A 120 23.02 10.53 2.06
N THR A 121 22.90 11.32 3.13
CA THR A 121 23.11 10.87 4.51
C THR A 121 21.96 10.07 5.12
N VAL A 122 20.80 9.98 4.45
CA VAL A 122 19.63 9.25 4.98
C VAL A 122 19.43 7.95 4.21
N ASN A 123 19.30 6.83 4.93
CA ASN A 123 18.98 5.55 4.32
C ASN A 123 17.53 5.54 3.80
N ASP A 124 17.37 5.56 2.47
CA ASP A 124 16.09 5.52 1.77
C ASP A 124 15.20 4.32 2.17
N VAL A 125 15.80 3.20 2.58
CA VAL A 125 15.02 2.04 3.06
C VAL A 125 14.31 2.35 4.38
N ASP A 126 14.97 3.03 5.32
CA ASP A 126 14.40 3.35 6.63
C ASP A 126 13.27 4.39 6.50
N LEU A 127 13.40 5.33 5.57
CA LEU A 127 12.35 6.29 5.23
C LEU A 127 11.10 5.60 4.69
N ARG A 128 11.28 4.70 3.72
CA ARG A 128 10.16 3.97 3.12
C ARG A 128 9.52 3.01 4.12
N LEU A 129 10.31 2.44 5.04
CA LEU A 129 9.78 1.64 6.14
C LEU A 129 8.92 2.49 7.08
N TRP A 130 9.35 3.69 7.45
CA TRP A 130 8.56 4.59 8.29
C TRP A 130 7.24 5.00 7.61
N VAL A 131 7.28 5.32 6.31
CA VAL A 131 6.07 5.60 5.52
C VAL A 131 5.13 4.39 5.50
N ALA A 132 5.65 3.18 5.23
CA ALA A 132 4.84 1.97 5.25
C ALA A 132 4.21 1.71 6.64
N ALA A 133 4.99 1.92 7.70
CA ALA A 133 4.57 1.72 9.09
C ALA A 133 3.44 2.68 9.50
N THR A 134 3.54 3.95 9.14
CA THR A 134 2.51 4.96 9.44
C THR A 134 1.21 4.71 8.68
N ILE A 135 1.27 4.18 7.46
CA ILE A 135 0.06 3.75 6.74
C ILE A 135 -0.60 2.60 7.48
N TYR A 136 0.14 1.53 7.84
CA TYR A 136 -0.42 0.40 8.59
C TYR A 136 -1.08 0.86 9.88
N TRP A 137 -0.35 1.65 10.68
CA TRP A 137 -0.84 2.19 11.94
C TRP A 137 -2.12 2.99 11.76
N SER A 138 -2.19 3.85 10.72
CA SER A 138 -3.38 4.68 10.50
C SER A 138 -4.61 3.87 10.12
N LEU A 139 -4.45 2.85 9.26
CA LEU A 139 -5.57 2.01 8.85
C LEU A 139 -6.08 1.20 10.04
N LEU A 140 -5.16 0.62 10.81
CA LEU A 140 -5.51 -0.16 12.01
C LEU A 140 -6.19 0.70 13.06
N THR A 141 -5.61 1.85 13.38
CA THR A 141 -6.16 2.76 14.39
C THR A 141 -7.52 3.30 13.95
N GLY A 142 -7.67 3.71 12.68
CA GLY A 142 -8.95 4.18 12.15
C GLY A 142 -10.04 3.12 12.19
N TYR A 143 -9.69 1.86 11.91
CA TYR A 143 -10.60 0.72 12.06
C TYR A 143 -11.00 0.50 13.51
N GLU A 144 -10.02 0.33 14.41
CA GLU A 144 -10.28 -0.12 15.79
C GLU A 144 -11.02 0.93 16.62
N GLU A 145 -10.90 2.21 16.27
CA GLU A 145 -11.64 3.29 16.93
C GLU A 145 -13.14 3.30 16.62
N VAL A 146 -13.53 2.80 15.44
CA VAL A 146 -14.93 2.82 14.99
C VAL A 146 -15.60 1.46 15.19
N LEU A 147 -14.90 0.37 14.83
CA LEU A 147 -15.45 -0.98 14.80
C LEU A 147 -14.94 -1.87 15.94
N GLY A 148 -14.03 -1.35 16.76
CA GLY A 148 -13.43 -2.09 17.88
C GLY A 148 -12.22 -2.93 17.46
N LYS A 149 -11.55 -3.51 18.46
CA LYS A 149 -10.32 -4.27 18.25
C LYS A 149 -10.58 -5.52 17.41
N LEU A 150 -9.69 -5.75 16.45
CA LEU A 150 -9.64 -7.00 15.72
C LEU A 150 -9.25 -8.14 16.67
N ASP A 151 -9.81 -9.33 16.47
CA ASP A 151 -9.31 -10.52 17.15
C ASP A 151 -7.86 -10.81 16.70
N SER A 152 -7.13 -11.55 17.52
CA SER A 152 -5.69 -11.75 17.30
C SER A 152 -5.38 -12.47 15.99
N GLN A 153 -6.24 -13.39 15.55
CA GLN A 153 -6.03 -14.14 14.31
C GLN A 153 -6.24 -13.23 13.10
N THR A 154 -7.35 -12.49 13.06
CA THR A 154 -7.65 -11.54 11.99
C THR A 154 -6.58 -10.45 11.89
N ALA A 155 -6.19 -9.88 13.02
CA ALA A 155 -5.16 -8.85 13.05
C ALA A 155 -3.79 -9.35 12.54
N ASN A 156 -3.40 -10.60 12.88
CA ASN A 156 -2.18 -11.22 12.33
C ASN A 156 -2.26 -11.41 10.81
N GLN A 157 -3.43 -11.83 10.31
CA GLN A 157 -3.66 -11.99 8.87
C GLN A 157 -3.61 -10.64 8.14
N VAL A 158 -4.28 -9.61 8.67
CA VAL A 158 -4.24 -8.24 8.14
C VAL A 158 -2.80 -7.73 8.10
N TYR A 159 -2.02 -7.92 9.16
CA TYR A 159 -0.60 -7.53 9.18
C TYR A 159 0.22 -8.21 8.07
N LYS A 160 0.07 -9.53 7.92
CA LYS A 160 0.77 -10.31 6.91
C LYS A 160 0.40 -9.88 5.48
N GLU A 161 -0.86 -9.55 5.24
CA GLU A 161 -1.31 -9.06 3.94
C GLU A 161 -0.89 -7.60 3.69
N PHE A 162 -0.72 -6.81 4.76
CA PHE A 162 -0.26 -5.44 4.70
C PHE A 162 1.26 -5.33 4.48
N SER A 163 2.06 -6.27 4.99
CA SER A 163 3.52 -6.27 4.78
C SER A 163 3.90 -6.34 3.29
N ILE A 164 3.01 -6.84 2.42
CA ILE A 164 3.13 -6.80 0.95
C ILE A 164 3.06 -5.36 0.40
N MET A 165 2.35 -4.43 1.07
CA MET A 165 2.39 -3.02 0.70
C MET A 165 3.76 -2.41 0.97
N ALA A 166 4.40 -2.77 2.08
CA ALA A 166 5.75 -2.31 2.39
C ALA A 166 6.76 -2.77 1.30
N THR A 167 6.64 -4.00 0.81
CA THR A 167 7.50 -4.47 -0.30
C THR A 167 7.23 -3.73 -1.62
N GLY A 168 5.99 -3.32 -1.87
CA GLY A 168 5.63 -2.42 -2.98
C GLY A 168 6.31 -1.04 -2.89
N LEU A 169 6.65 -0.60 -1.68
CA LEU A 169 7.48 0.59 -1.42
C LEU A 169 8.98 0.28 -1.40
N ARG A 170 9.42 -0.88 -1.91
CA ARG A 170 10.83 -1.33 -1.94
C ARG A 170 11.46 -1.47 -0.55
N VAL A 171 10.65 -1.77 0.47
CA VAL A 171 11.15 -2.19 1.79
C VAL A 171 11.43 -3.70 1.74
N PRO A 172 12.71 -4.14 1.80
CA PRO A 172 13.04 -5.56 1.62
C PRO A 172 12.66 -6.42 2.83
N LEU A 173 12.70 -5.85 4.04
CA LEU A 173 12.45 -6.55 5.30
C LEU A 173 11.60 -5.67 6.23
N PRO A 174 10.27 -5.63 6.06
CA PRO A 174 9.40 -5.06 7.08
C PRO A 174 9.45 -5.94 8.36
N PRO A 175 9.01 -5.44 9.52
CA PRO A 175 8.94 -6.25 10.73
C PRO A 175 8.17 -7.55 10.48
N ALA A 176 8.65 -8.65 11.09
CA ALA A 176 8.20 -9.99 10.73
C ALA A 176 6.74 -10.26 11.13
N ASP A 177 6.30 -9.64 12.22
CA ASP A 177 4.97 -9.81 12.80
C ASP A 177 4.53 -8.54 13.55
N ARG A 178 3.35 -8.60 14.16
CA ARG A 178 2.76 -7.49 14.91
C ARG A 178 3.56 -7.12 16.16
N LEU A 179 4.26 -8.06 16.79
CA LEU A 179 5.06 -7.78 17.98
C LEU A 179 6.33 -7.01 17.58
N ALA A 180 7.03 -7.49 16.56
CA ALA A 180 8.17 -6.80 15.97
C ALA A 180 7.78 -5.41 15.43
N PHE A 181 6.60 -5.27 14.84
CA PHE A 181 6.06 -3.97 14.44
C PHE A 181 5.85 -3.05 15.64
N ARG A 182 5.28 -3.56 16.74
CA ARG A 182 5.04 -2.78 17.97
C ARG A 182 6.35 -2.26 18.55
N GLU A 183 7.35 -3.12 18.66
CA GLU A 183 8.69 -2.77 19.14
C GLU A 183 9.34 -1.69 18.25
N TYR A 184 9.32 -1.90 16.93
CA TYR A 184 9.81 -0.92 15.95
C TYR A 184 9.09 0.43 16.09
N TRP A 185 7.76 0.41 16.17
CA TRP A 185 6.95 1.61 16.28
C TRP A 185 7.26 2.39 17.55
N ASP A 186 7.25 1.74 18.70
CA ASP A 186 7.45 2.39 19.99
C ASP A 186 8.83 3.00 20.10
N LYS A 187 9.85 2.27 19.62
CA LYS A 187 11.21 2.81 19.51
C LYS A 187 11.24 4.07 18.63
N THR A 188 10.71 3.97 17.41
CA THR A 188 10.80 5.07 16.43
C THR A 188 10.03 6.31 16.91
N VAL A 189 8.84 6.13 17.51
CA VAL A 189 8.06 7.23 18.08
C VAL A 189 8.76 7.88 19.28
N SER A 190 9.44 7.10 20.13
CA SER A 190 10.24 7.66 21.23
C SER A 190 11.37 8.53 20.68
N GLU A 191 12.11 8.04 19.69
CA GLU A 191 13.22 8.76 19.05
C GLU A 191 12.75 10.08 18.40
N LEU A 192 11.55 10.11 17.81
CA LEU A 192 10.96 11.35 17.28
C LEU A 192 10.69 12.42 18.34
N TRP A 193 10.49 12.00 19.59
CA TRP A 193 10.16 12.90 20.70
C TRP A 193 11.41 13.38 21.44
N ASP A 194 12.45 12.55 21.48
CA ASP A 194 13.73 12.80 22.15
C ASP A 194 14.68 13.70 21.35
N ASP A 195 14.46 13.87 20.03
CA ASP A 195 15.24 14.75 19.13
C ASP A 195 14.95 16.26 19.33
N ARG A 196 14.42 16.67 20.50
CA ARG A 196 14.06 18.06 20.86
C ARG A 196 15.02 18.71 21.85
#